data_AF-A0A917SRQ5-F1
#
_entry.id   AF-A0A917SRQ5-F1
#
_cell.length_a   1.000
_cell.length_b   1.000
_cell.length_c   1.000
_cell.angle_alpha   90.00
_cell.angle_beta   90.00
_cell.angle_gamma   90.00
#
_symmetry.space_group_name_H-M   'P 1'
#
loop_
_entity.id
_entity.type
_entity.pdbx_description
1 polymer ?
#
loop_
_entity_poly.entity_id
_entity_poly.type
_entity_poly.pdbx_seq_one_letter_code
_entity_poly.pdbx_strand_id
1 'polypeptide(L)'
;MAEGSGESGRRRGVTRRALLVGGGVAAAAAGAGGLTAWAVSDAGTRATPAPADVREWVRRRGSRYVVAHRGSGDVLPEHSMEAYRAAVDWGAPCLEISVGITSDGVLICMHDQTYDRTTTATGRLVDQPSRVLATARIWQPQLGDYWLRNAPRIPRFEEVLQAFGGRAVLAVEAKVDRAYEPMMAMVQRYGLQHSVLVKSHVASRRWGQAQRAGYPVFCYFGTASETTVEAVQRVAAALRPAQDCLVLPADGPAGARYLPDELVAAAVGSGVPVWVFPVHRRSDADHYARSGVQGLIASSYGYVAGATRPVTADAWRSQAVAPGEMSRSPASLSWAPTFTADGELVLALQGRQHFLTLGQCCPTTAAGPSCTVEVDASWRVLPHSGADNLTVAFGCVDDSYYEHRQGVGDGYHAILRADGELGLYRHVDGQAAGRPLAPAVATPPLVPGGWVQLRIEVTADGVRVSRTDADASVSAPDTSVRGGYLHVGRSSTDGVAAFRNLRIR
;
A
#
# COMPACT_ATOMS: atom_id res chain seq x y z
N MET A 1 61.20 17.58 54.41
CA MET A 1 62.47 16.97 53.97
C MET A 1 62.29 16.69 52.49
N ALA A 2 62.68 17.68 51.69
CA ALA A 2 63.94 17.67 50.91
C ALA A 2 63.76 16.78 49.67
N GLU A 3 63.41 17.40 48.54
CA GLU A 3 64.29 17.63 47.37
C GLU A 3 64.00 16.54 46.32
N GLY A 4 63.74 16.79 45.04
CA GLY A 4 64.09 17.92 44.20
C GLY A 4 64.96 17.42 43.05
N SER A 5 64.63 17.87 41.83
CA SER A 5 65.39 17.79 40.57
C SER A 5 65.29 16.48 39.76
N GLY A 6 65.20 16.49 38.42
CA GLY A 6 65.39 17.61 37.51
C GLY A 6 64.90 17.32 36.09
N GLU A 7 64.62 18.42 35.40
CA GLU A 7 64.09 18.53 34.04
C GLU A 7 65.10 18.16 32.94
N SER A 8 64.56 17.77 31.78
CA SER A 8 64.80 18.36 30.44
C SER A 8 64.36 17.32 29.39
N GLY A 9 63.77 17.60 28.23
CA GLY A 9 63.52 18.82 27.50
C GLY A 9 63.53 18.49 26.01
N ARG A 10 62.42 18.79 25.31
CA ARG A 10 62.27 19.07 23.86
C ARG A 10 62.09 17.96 22.80
N ARG A 11 60.87 18.04 22.20
CA ARG A 11 60.52 18.32 20.77
C ARG A 11 60.46 17.20 19.71
N ARG A 12 59.21 17.06 19.20
CA ARG A 12 58.69 17.03 17.80
C ARG A 12 59.01 15.82 16.88
N GLY A 13 57.92 15.21 16.36
CA GLY A 13 57.76 14.96 14.91
C GLY A 13 57.32 13.56 14.43
N VAL A 14 56.02 13.40 14.14
CA VAL A 14 55.39 12.79 12.92
C VAL A 14 55.90 11.44 12.37
N THR A 15 55.07 10.37 12.31
CA THR A 15 54.35 9.76 11.14
C THR A 15 54.05 8.26 11.23
N ARG A 16 52.82 7.90 10.78
CA ARG A 16 52.34 6.68 10.06
C ARG A 16 52.96 5.29 10.35
N ARG A 17 52.14 4.40 10.95
CA ARG A 17 51.57 3.14 10.40
C ARG A 17 51.08 2.27 11.55
N ALA A 18 49.78 2.03 11.65
CA ALA A 18 49.22 0.96 12.48
C ALA A 18 48.54 -0.06 11.56
N LEU A 19 49.08 -1.27 11.58
CA LEU A 19 48.55 -2.46 10.93
C LEU A 19 47.57 -3.15 11.89
N LEU A 20 46.49 -3.64 11.29
CA LEU A 20 45.45 -4.52 11.83
C LEU A 20 46.00 -5.82 12.42
N VAL A 21 45.37 -6.31 13.50
CA VAL A 21 44.78 -7.65 13.77
C VAL A 21 44.11 -7.47 15.15
N GLY A 22 42.85 -7.74 15.45
CA GLY A 22 41.91 -8.76 14.98
C GLY A 22 41.42 -9.50 16.24
N GLY A 23 40.15 -9.36 16.60
CA GLY A 23 39.58 -9.97 17.81
C GLY A 23 38.14 -9.54 18.07
N GLY A 24 37.22 -9.99 17.22
CA GLY A 24 35.78 -9.77 17.40
C GLY A 24 35.17 -10.82 18.33
N VAL A 25 34.35 -10.37 19.27
CA VAL A 25 33.39 -11.21 20.00
C VAL A 25 32.02 -10.95 19.38
N ALA A 26 31.47 -11.99 18.76
CA ALA A 26 30.13 -11.97 18.18
C ALA A 26 29.08 -12.14 19.29
N ALA A 27 28.23 -11.13 19.49
CA ALA A 27 26.98 -11.27 20.21
C ALA A 27 25.86 -11.57 19.21
N ALA A 28 25.19 -12.71 19.41
CA ALA A 28 24.10 -13.18 18.57
C ALA A 28 22.84 -12.32 18.76
N ALA A 29 22.43 -11.62 17.71
CA ALA A 29 21.10 -11.04 17.56
C ALA A 29 20.32 -11.87 16.53
N ALA A 30 19.47 -12.79 17.00
CA ALA A 30 18.54 -13.54 16.18
C ALA A 30 17.11 -13.09 16.51
N GLY A 31 16.36 -12.68 15.48
CA GLY A 31 14.90 -12.49 15.60
C GLY A 31 14.34 -11.09 15.29
N ALA A 32 14.71 -10.46 14.16
CA ALA A 32 13.97 -9.33 13.57
C ALA A 32 14.15 -9.20 12.02
N GLY A 33 14.69 -10.24 11.38
CA GLY A 33 15.23 -10.20 10.01
C GLY A 33 14.22 -10.35 8.86
N GLY A 34 12.94 -10.56 9.14
CA GLY A 34 11.96 -10.99 8.12
C GLY A 34 11.34 -9.85 7.28
N LEU A 35 11.07 -8.69 7.90
CA LEU A 35 10.55 -7.51 7.19
C LEU A 35 11.59 -6.39 6.99
N THR A 36 12.74 -6.50 7.65
CA THR A 36 13.90 -5.66 7.32
C THR A 36 14.45 -5.97 5.92
N ALA A 37 14.12 -7.12 5.33
CA ALA A 37 14.47 -7.43 3.95
C ALA A 37 13.81 -6.48 2.92
N TRP A 38 12.58 -6.00 3.17
CA TRP A 38 11.94 -4.96 2.33
C TRP A 38 12.27 -3.54 2.77
N ALA A 39 12.52 -3.34 4.06
CA ALA A 39 12.90 -2.03 4.59
C ALA A 39 14.38 -1.66 4.31
N VAL A 40 15.22 -2.59 3.80
CA VAL A 40 16.67 -2.35 3.65
C VAL A 40 17.25 -2.86 2.31
N SER A 41 16.50 -3.53 1.43
CA SER A 41 17.04 -3.89 0.11
C SER A 41 16.98 -2.70 -0.86
N ASP A 42 18.08 -1.95 -0.85
CA ASP A 42 18.54 -1.03 -1.90
C ASP A 42 17.63 0.19 -2.16
N ALA A 43 17.58 1.09 -1.16
CA ALA A 43 17.27 2.52 -1.36
C ALA A 43 18.38 3.18 -2.21
N GLY A 44 18.53 2.73 -3.44
CA GLY A 44 19.45 3.25 -4.44
C GLY A 44 18.93 4.54 -5.05
N THR A 45 18.65 5.53 -4.22
CA THR A 45 18.66 6.98 -4.47
C THR A 45 18.29 7.60 -3.13
N ARG A 46 19.24 8.30 -2.50
CA ARG A 46 18.99 9.12 -1.31
C ARG A 46 17.93 10.14 -1.71
N ALA A 47 16.66 9.87 -1.40
CA ALA A 47 15.56 10.76 -1.75
C ALA A 47 15.89 12.15 -1.19
N THR A 48 15.73 13.18 -2.02
CA THR A 48 15.75 14.57 -1.53
C THR A 48 14.84 14.65 -0.31
N PRO A 49 15.28 15.28 0.81
CA PRO A 49 14.43 15.42 1.97
C PRO A 49 13.06 15.94 1.55
N ALA A 50 12.03 15.20 1.94
CA ALA A 50 10.66 15.63 1.77
C ALA A 50 10.49 17.00 2.45
N PRO A 51 9.71 17.93 1.88
CA PRO A 51 9.46 19.21 2.53
C PRO A 51 8.93 18.98 3.94
N ALA A 52 9.69 19.41 4.95
CA ALA A 52 9.25 19.39 6.33
C ALA A 52 8.29 20.56 6.65
N ASP A 53 8.21 21.54 5.75
CA ASP A 53 7.45 22.78 5.93
C ASP A 53 6.22 22.79 5.00
N VAL A 54 5.06 23.05 5.60
CA VAL A 54 3.77 23.11 4.89
C VAL A 54 3.76 24.18 3.81
N ARG A 55 4.48 25.30 3.98
CA ARG A 55 4.62 26.35 2.96
C ARG A 55 5.45 25.90 1.77
N GLU A 56 6.48 25.08 2.00
CA GLU A 56 7.25 24.50 0.90
C GLU A 56 6.43 23.45 0.15
N TRP A 57 5.66 22.63 0.87
CA TRP A 57 4.65 21.74 0.29
C TRP A 57 3.67 22.53 -0.60
N VAL A 58 3.08 23.60 -0.04
CA VAL A 58 2.19 24.52 -0.77
C VAL A 58 2.87 25.13 -1.99
N ARG A 59 4.19 25.36 -1.99
CA ARG A 59 4.90 25.98 -3.13
C ARG A 59 5.29 25.00 -4.23
N ARG A 60 5.53 23.73 -3.93
CA ARG A 60 5.88 22.68 -4.93
C ARG A 60 4.66 22.22 -5.76
N ARG A 61 3.72 23.12 -6.06
CA ARG A 61 2.52 22.88 -6.89
C ARG A 61 2.93 22.45 -8.30
N GLY A 62 2.22 21.46 -8.84
CA GLY A 62 2.34 21.04 -10.24
C GLY A 62 3.02 19.69 -10.48
N SER A 63 3.58 19.04 -9.46
CA SER A 63 4.01 17.63 -9.51
C SER A 63 3.07 16.74 -8.70
N ARG A 64 2.88 15.48 -9.12
CA ARG A 64 2.11 14.47 -8.37
C ARG A 64 2.57 14.42 -6.91
N TYR A 65 1.66 14.72 -5.98
CA TYR A 65 1.94 14.70 -4.55
C TYR A 65 1.25 13.50 -3.90
N VAL A 66 2.02 12.63 -3.24
CA VAL A 66 1.45 11.43 -2.60
C VAL A 66 1.57 11.55 -1.10
N VAL A 67 0.44 11.39 -0.40
CA VAL A 67 0.32 11.37 1.06
C VAL A 67 0.23 9.93 1.53
N ALA A 68 0.98 9.55 2.56
CA ALA A 68 0.87 8.23 3.16
C ALA A 68 -0.37 8.17 4.06
N HIS A 69 -1.47 7.63 3.52
CA HIS A 69 -2.73 7.47 4.23
C HIS A 69 -2.55 6.53 5.41
N ARG A 70 -2.73 7.03 6.64
CA ARG A 70 -2.52 6.28 7.88
C ARG A 70 -1.16 5.58 7.99
N GLY A 71 -0.14 6.07 7.26
CA GLY A 71 1.17 5.43 7.15
C GLY A 71 1.28 4.27 6.15
N SER A 72 0.44 4.23 5.11
CA SER A 72 0.35 3.12 4.13
C SER A 72 -0.43 1.90 4.64
N GLY A 73 -1.63 2.16 5.17
CA GLY A 73 -2.48 1.20 5.88
C GLY A 73 -2.97 -0.05 5.12
N ASP A 74 -2.79 -0.14 3.80
CA ASP A 74 -3.14 -1.36 3.03
C ASP A 74 -2.10 -2.47 3.17
N VAL A 75 -0.86 -2.13 3.54
CA VAL A 75 0.27 -3.07 3.57
C VAL A 75 1.02 -3.04 4.90
N LEU A 76 0.75 -2.06 5.75
CA LEU A 76 1.30 -1.90 7.10
C LEU A 76 0.18 -1.64 8.11
N PRO A 77 0.31 -2.02 9.40
CA PRO A 77 -0.70 -1.77 10.40
C PRO A 77 -0.97 -0.27 10.53
N GLU A 78 -2.21 0.15 10.24
CA GLU A 78 -2.58 1.56 10.13
C GLU A 78 -2.34 2.31 11.44
N HIS A 79 -1.86 3.55 11.34
CA HIS A 79 -1.54 4.40 12.48
C HIS A 79 -0.54 3.82 13.51
N SER A 80 0.32 2.88 13.10
CA SER A 80 1.43 2.39 13.91
C SER A 80 2.71 3.22 13.70
N MET A 81 3.67 3.14 14.63
CA MET A 81 4.98 3.77 14.44
C MET A 81 5.75 3.13 13.27
N GLU A 82 5.56 1.84 13.05
CA GLU A 82 6.12 1.05 11.96
C GLU A 82 5.65 1.56 10.61
N ALA A 83 4.34 1.80 10.47
CA ALA A 83 3.73 2.38 9.27
C ALA A 83 4.29 3.78 8.96
N TYR A 84 4.34 4.66 9.96
CA TYR A 84 4.88 6.01 9.76
C TYR A 84 6.37 6.03 9.44
N ARG A 85 7.18 5.18 10.09
CA ARG A 85 8.62 5.06 9.80
C ARG A 85 8.83 4.60 8.36
N ALA A 86 8.19 3.51 7.95
CA ALA A 86 8.30 2.99 6.59
C ALA A 86 7.89 4.03 5.55
N ALA A 87 6.77 4.74 5.77
CA ALA A 87 6.34 5.82 4.88
C ALA A 87 7.40 6.93 4.74
N VAL A 88 7.98 7.41 5.84
CA VAL A 88 9.05 8.42 5.82
C VAL A 88 10.33 7.89 5.16
N ASP A 89 10.69 6.63 5.42
CA ASP A 89 11.86 5.98 4.82
C ASP A 89 11.68 5.78 3.30
N TRP A 90 10.43 5.59 2.84
CA TRP A 90 10.04 5.63 1.43
C TRP A 90 9.96 7.06 0.85
N GLY A 91 10.25 8.09 1.65
CA GLY A 91 10.27 9.48 1.20
C GLY A 91 8.91 10.18 1.21
N ALA A 92 7.93 9.68 1.98
CA ALA A 92 6.63 10.32 2.10
C ALA A 92 6.75 11.78 2.56
N PRO A 93 6.28 12.75 1.76
CA PRO A 93 6.31 14.15 2.13
C PRO A 93 5.24 14.54 3.14
N CYS A 94 4.20 13.72 3.26
CA CYS A 94 3.14 13.92 4.22
C CYS A 94 2.63 12.59 4.78
N LEU A 95 2.40 12.57 6.09
CA LEU A 95 1.73 11.51 6.82
C LEU A 95 0.32 11.97 7.18
N GLU A 96 -0.69 11.17 6.85
CA GLU A 96 -2.05 11.41 7.31
C GLU A 96 -2.28 10.68 8.65
N ILE A 97 -2.78 11.42 9.64
CA ILE A 97 -2.85 10.98 11.03
C ILE A 97 -4.24 11.32 11.58
N SER A 98 -4.95 10.28 12.00
CA SER A 98 -6.18 10.42 12.78
C SER A 98 -5.86 10.41 14.26
N VAL A 99 -6.46 11.32 15.03
CA VAL A 99 -6.22 11.51 16.46
C VAL A 99 -7.51 11.29 17.24
N GLY A 100 -7.49 10.24 18.06
CA GLY A 100 -8.50 9.94 19.07
C GLY A 100 -8.07 10.46 20.46
N ILE A 101 -8.99 10.35 21.43
CA ILE A 101 -8.73 10.73 22.82
C ILE A 101 -9.36 9.72 23.78
N THR A 102 -8.60 9.32 24.80
CA THR A 102 -9.07 8.45 25.88
C THR A 102 -9.90 9.21 26.91
N SER A 103 -10.59 8.53 27.82
CA SER A 103 -11.44 9.18 28.83
C SER A 103 -10.67 10.11 29.77
N ASP A 104 -9.41 9.77 30.07
CA ASP A 104 -8.43 10.52 30.86
C ASP A 104 -7.61 11.54 30.03
N GLY A 105 -7.98 11.78 28.77
CA GLY A 105 -7.47 12.89 27.96
C GLY A 105 -6.17 12.63 27.20
N VAL A 106 -5.69 11.38 27.14
CA VAL A 106 -4.50 11.02 26.36
C VAL A 106 -4.86 10.92 24.87
N LEU A 107 -4.12 11.64 24.04
CA LEU A 107 -4.26 11.62 22.59
C LEU A 107 -3.54 10.41 21.99
N ILE A 108 -4.24 9.65 21.14
CA ILE A 108 -3.71 8.46 20.46
C ILE A 108 -3.93 8.56 18.96
N CYS A 109 -3.08 7.90 18.18
CA CYS A 109 -3.30 7.80 16.73
C CYS A 109 -4.23 6.63 16.41
N MET A 110 -5.45 6.94 16.00
CA MET A 110 -6.48 5.96 15.65
C MET A 110 -7.57 6.64 14.84
N HIS A 111 -8.07 5.96 13.81
CA HIS A 111 -9.13 6.49 12.97
C HIS A 111 -10.52 6.36 13.61
N ASP A 112 -10.81 5.20 14.19
CA ASP A 112 -12.15 4.89 14.66
C ASP A 112 -12.39 5.50 16.05
N GLN A 113 -13.65 5.72 16.40
CA GLN A 113 -14.03 6.17 17.75
C GLN A 113 -14.10 5.01 18.76
N THR A 114 -13.82 3.79 18.30
CA THR A 114 -13.79 2.57 19.10
C THR A 114 -12.56 1.75 18.76
N TYR A 115 -12.19 0.84 19.65
CA TYR A 115 -11.01 -0.02 19.50
C TYR A 115 -11.22 -1.22 18.56
N ASP A 116 -12.49 -1.55 18.24
CA ASP A 116 -12.92 -2.88 17.79
C ASP A 116 -12.38 -3.31 16.42
N ARG A 117 -12.29 -2.39 15.44
CA ARG A 117 -11.93 -2.77 14.06
C ARG A 117 -10.45 -3.10 13.90
N THR A 118 -9.57 -2.35 14.58
CA THR A 118 -8.12 -2.33 14.30
C THR A 118 -7.28 -2.75 15.48
N THR A 119 -7.87 -3.21 16.59
CA THR A 119 -7.10 -3.58 17.78
C THR A 119 -7.67 -4.80 18.47
N THR A 120 -6.90 -5.32 19.43
CA THR A 120 -7.32 -6.38 20.34
C THR A 120 -8.22 -5.90 21.48
N ALA A 121 -8.44 -4.60 21.62
CA ALA A 121 -9.35 -4.01 22.62
C ALA A 121 -10.72 -3.72 22.00
N THR A 122 -11.72 -3.46 22.86
CA THR A 122 -13.11 -3.21 22.44
C THR A 122 -13.67 -1.97 23.13
N GLY A 123 -14.74 -1.41 22.54
CA GLY A 123 -15.47 -0.29 23.11
C GLY A 123 -14.91 1.09 22.73
N ARG A 124 -15.60 2.13 23.19
CA ARG A 124 -15.35 3.52 22.80
C ARG A 124 -14.09 4.09 23.44
N LEU A 125 -13.30 4.84 22.67
CA LEU A 125 -12.08 5.48 23.18
C LEU A 125 -12.37 6.42 24.34
N VAL A 126 -13.41 7.25 24.20
CA VAL A 126 -13.79 8.29 25.15
C VAL A 126 -14.33 7.77 26.48
N ASP A 127 -14.64 6.47 26.55
CA ASP A 127 -15.16 5.81 27.76
C ASP A 127 -14.07 5.03 28.51
N GLN A 128 -12.88 4.87 27.90
CA GLN A 128 -11.80 4.04 28.42
C GLN A 128 -10.53 4.87 28.73
N PRO A 129 -9.88 4.65 29.89
CA PRO A 129 -8.64 5.37 30.23
C PRO A 129 -7.43 4.82 29.47
N SER A 130 -6.38 5.62 29.38
CA SER A 130 -5.15 5.33 28.63
C SER A 130 -4.38 4.09 29.09
N ARG A 131 -4.70 3.54 30.28
CA ARG A 131 -4.12 2.26 30.74
C ARG A 131 -4.41 1.08 29.81
N VAL A 132 -5.49 1.14 29.01
CA VAL A 132 -5.81 0.13 27.98
C VAL A 132 -4.66 -0.01 26.96
N LEU A 133 -3.92 1.07 26.68
CA LEU A 133 -2.80 1.08 25.74
C LEU A 133 -1.63 0.19 26.17
N ALA A 134 -1.55 -0.19 27.45
CA ALA A 134 -0.51 -1.11 27.93
C ALA A 134 -0.63 -2.49 27.28
N THR A 135 -1.85 -2.98 27.09
CA THR A 135 -2.14 -4.34 26.59
C THR A 135 -2.72 -4.35 25.19
N ALA A 136 -3.46 -3.32 24.77
CA ALA A 136 -4.02 -3.24 23.43
C ALA A 136 -2.92 -3.26 22.35
N ARG A 137 -3.18 -3.99 21.28
CA ARG A 137 -2.30 -4.09 20.10
C ARG A 137 -3.10 -3.85 18.85
N ILE A 138 -2.47 -3.24 17.85
CA ILE A 138 -3.06 -3.10 16.52
C ILE A 138 -3.18 -4.50 15.91
N TRP A 139 -4.36 -4.83 15.42
CA TRP A 139 -4.74 -6.15 14.96
C TRP A 139 -5.48 -6.05 13.63
N GLN A 140 -4.79 -6.40 12.55
CA GLN A 140 -5.30 -6.33 11.18
C GLN A 140 -4.93 -7.60 10.41
N PRO A 141 -5.72 -8.69 10.57
CA PRO A 141 -5.45 -9.98 9.93
C PRO A 141 -5.31 -9.92 8.41
N GLN A 142 -5.95 -8.95 7.76
CA GLN A 142 -5.86 -8.77 6.33
C GLN A 142 -4.44 -8.46 5.82
N LEU A 143 -3.52 -8.05 6.71
CA LEU A 143 -2.13 -7.76 6.36
C LEU A 143 -1.22 -9.00 6.44
N GLY A 144 -1.74 -10.13 6.93
CA GLY A 144 -1.00 -11.39 7.08
C GLY A 144 -0.48 -11.67 8.49
N ASP A 145 -0.20 -12.94 8.75
CA ASP A 145 0.14 -13.50 10.08
C ASP A 145 1.41 -12.90 10.70
N TYR A 146 2.32 -12.36 9.90
CA TYR A 146 3.48 -11.64 10.42
C TYR A 146 3.05 -10.53 11.38
N TRP A 147 2.08 -9.72 10.96
CA TRP A 147 1.62 -8.57 11.74
C TRP A 147 0.79 -8.99 12.95
N LEU A 148 0.25 -10.20 12.95
CA LEU A 148 -0.42 -10.77 14.13
C LEU A 148 0.59 -11.22 15.19
N ARG A 149 1.71 -11.83 14.78
CA ARG A 149 2.80 -12.21 15.68
C ARG A 149 3.61 -11.01 16.18
N ASN A 150 3.70 -9.97 15.37
CA ASN A 150 4.45 -8.74 15.64
C ASN A 150 3.51 -7.53 15.80
N ALA A 151 2.35 -7.75 16.43
CA ALA A 151 1.30 -6.75 16.55
C ALA A 151 1.81 -5.45 17.20
N PRO A 152 1.77 -4.31 16.49
CA PRO A 152 2.27 -3.05 17.03
C PRO A 152 1.45 -2.53 18.21
N ARG A 153 2.05 -1.61 18.99
CA ARG A 153 1.31 -0.81 19.96
C ARG A 153 0.53 0.29 19.25
N ILE A 154 -0.57 0.72 19.86
CA ILE A 154 -1.24 1.97 19.48
C ILE A 154 -0.36 3.14 19.96
N PRO A 155 0.16 4.00 19.05
CA PRO A 155 1.00 5.10 19.48
C PRO A 155 0.18 6.26 20.04
N ARG A 156 0.79 6.96 21.01
CA ARG A 156 0.33 8.27 21.44
C ARG A 156 0.64 9.28 20.34
N PHE A 157 -0.22 10.27 20.18
CA PHE A 157 0.02 11.35 19.21
C PHE A 157 1.32 12.11 19.50
N GLU A 158 1.68 12.24 20.78
CA GLU A 158 2.94 12.84 21.22
C GLU A 158 4.18 12.09 20.69
N GLU A 159 4.16 10.75 20.69
CA GLU A 159 5.26 9.93 20.15
C GLU A 159 5.44 10.19 18.64
N VAL A 160 4.32 10.37 17.92
CA VAL A 160 4.32 10.67 16.48
C VAL A 160 4.84 12.09 16.21
N LEU A 161 4.41 13.08 16.98
CA LEU A 161 4.93 14.46 16.86
C LEU A 161 6.45 14.52 17.08
N GLN A 162 6.94 13.87 18.13
CA GLN A 162 8.38 13.84 18.45
C GLN A 162 9.20 13.13 17.35
N ALA A 163 8.67 12.06 16.78
CA ALA A 163 9.40 11.24 15.82
C ALA A 163 9.41 11.82 14.40
N PHE A 164 8.34 12.51 13.98
CA PHE A 164 8.12 12.89 12.57
C PHE A 164 7.82 14.37 12.35
N GLY A 165 7.49 15.13 13.39
CA GLY A 165 7.33 16.57 13.28
C GLY A 165 8.63 17.23 12.80
N GLY A 166 8.53 18.11 11.80
CA GLY A 166 9.69 18.74 11.17
C GLY A 166 10.52 17.81 10.27
N ARG A 167 10.08 16.55 10.07
CA ARG A 167 10.68 15.61 9.10
C ARG A 167 9.75 15.31 7.92
N ALA A 168 8.44 15.36 8.16
CA ALA A 168 7.40 15.30 7.16
C ALA A 168 6.25 16.22 7.57
N VAL A 169 5.44 16.67 6.61
CA VAL A 169 4.17 17.33 6.93
C VAL A 169 3.24 16.31 7.60
N LEU A 170 2.56 16.75 8.66
CA LEU A 170 1.58 15.93 9.38
C LEU A 170 0.18 16.47 9.08
N ALA A 171 -0.61 15.73 8.31
CA ALA A 171 -2.02 16.02 8.09
C ALA A 171 -2.86 15.40 9.21
N VAL A 172 -3.18 16.20 10.22
CA VAL A 172 -3.78 15.72 11.48
C VAL A 172 -5.28 15.97 11.53
N GLU A 173 -6.06 14.97 11.92
CA GLU A 173 -7.52 15.04 12.08
C GLU A 173 -7.93 14.65 13.50
N ALA A 174 -8.63 15.52 14.22
CA ALA A 174 -9.31 15.11 15.46
C ALA A 174 -10.59 14.34 15.12
N LYS A 175 -10.66 13.05 15.48
CA LYS A 175 -11.80 12.16 15.16
C LYS A 175 -13.04 12.40 16.02
N VAL A 176 -12.87 13.16 17.10
CA VAL A 176 -13.94 13.67 17.95
C VAL A 176 -13.65 15.12 18.34
N ASP A 177 -14.69 15.93 18.51
CA ASP A 177 -14.54 17.37 18.78
C ASP A 177 -13.72 17.66 20.05
N ARG A 178 -13.86 16.81 21.09
CA ARG A 178 -13.10 16.90 22.34
C ARG A 178 -11.58 16.73 22.14
N ALA A 179 -11.13 16.07 21.07
CA ALA A 179 -9.71 15.87 20.79
C ALA A 179 -9.06 17.09 20.11
N TYR A 180 -9.86 17.99 19.51
CA TYR A 180 -9.33 19.09 18.69
C TYR A 180 -8.46 20.08 19.48
N GLU A 181 -9.00 20.68 20.55
CA GLU A 181 -8.23 21.68 21.33
C GLU A 181 -6.99 21.07 21.99
N PRO A 182 -7.05 19.87 22.63
CA PRO A 182 -5.85 19.23 23.15
C PRO A 182 -4.80 18.91 22.07
N MET A 183 -5.24 18.46 20.88
CA MET A 183 -4.35 18.17 19.75
C MET A 183 -3.63 19.43 19.28
N MET A 184 -4.36 20.52 19.06
CA MET A 184 -3.77 21.79 18.62
C MET A 184 -2.87 22.42 19.70
N ALA A 185 -3.25 22.32 20.98
CA ALA A 185 -2.42 22.77 22.09
C ALA A 185 -1.10 21.98 22.17
N MET A 186 -1.13 20.67 21.90
CA MET A 186 0.08 19.85 21.83
C MET A 186 0.97 20.25 20.65
N VAL A 187 0.41 20.45 19.45
CA VAL A 187 1.16 20.95 18.29
C VAL A 187 1.88 22.27 18.60
N GLN A 188 1.19 23.20 19.27
CA GLN A 188 1.77 24.49 19.67
C GLN A 188 2.87 24.34 20.72
N ARG A 189 2.65 23.49 21.73
CA ARG A 189 3.64 23.20 22.78
C ARG A 189 4.96 22.66 22.21
N TYR A 190 4.87 21.85 21.16
CA TYR A 190 6.03 21.28 20.48
C TYR A 190 6.63 22.20 19.40
N GLY A 191 6.05 23.37 19.14
CA GLY A 191 6.57 24.30 18.12
C GLY A 191 6.43 23.80 16.68
N LEU A 192 5.49 22.88 16.41
CA LEU A 192 5.34 22.17 15.14
C LEU A 192 4.30 22.77 14.20
N GLN A 193 3.88 24.02 14.42
CA GLN A 193 2.83 24.66 13.61
C GLN A 193 3.19 24.74 12.12
N HIS A 194 4.49 24.88 11.80
CA HIS A 194 5.01 24.91 10.43
C HIS A 194 5.01 23.54 9.74
N SER A 195 4.86 22.46 10.51
CA SER A 195 4.91 21.06 10.05
C SER A 195 3.54 20.39 10.05
N VAL A 196 2.47 21.12 10.39
CA VAL A 196 1.12 20.57 10.56
C VAL A 196 0.14 21.23 9.59
N LEU A 197 -0.62 20.38 8.90
CA LEU A 197 -1.81 20.76 8.17
C LEU A 197 -3.04 20.15 8.87
N VAL A 198 -4.12 20.91 9.00
CA VAL A 198 -5.33 20.44 9.70
C VAL A 198 -6.27 19.78 8.70
N LYS A 199 -6.48 18.47 8.87
CA LYS A 199 -7.48 17.70 8.14
C LYS A 199 -8.83 17.81 8.83
N SER A 200 -9.86 18.12 8.06
CA SER A 200 -11.22 18.28 8.58
C SER A 200 -12.26 18.03 7.50
N HIS A 201 -13.36 17.40 7.90
CA HIS A 201 -14.53 17.21 7.03
C HIS A 201 -15.14 18.56 6.65
N VAL A 202 -15.69 18.68 5.42
CA VAL A 202 -16.34 19.90 4.92
C VAL A 202 -17.47 20.40 5.82
N ALA A 203 -18.19 19.49 6.48
CA ALA A 203 -19.30 19.82 7.38
C ALA A 203 -18.85 20.29 8.78
N SER A 204 -17.58 20.14 9.14
CA SER A 204 -17.08 20.52 10.46
C SER A 204 -16.78 22.01 10.52
N ARG A 205 -17.08 22.69 11.64
CA ARG A 205 -16.65 24.09 11.84
C ARG A 205 -15.14 24.26 12.04
N ARG A 206 -14.42 23.15 12.28
CA ARG A 206 -13.01 23.18 12.72
C ARG A 206 -12.04 23.62 11.63
N TRP A 207 -12.35 23.40 10.35
CA TRP A 207 -11.49 23.93 9.28
C TRP A 207 -11.48 25.46 9.25
N GLY A 208 -12.62 26.13 9.42
CA GLY A 208 -12.67 27.59 9.51
C GLY A 208 -11.94 28.13 10.75
N GLN A 209 -11.97 27.40 11.87
CA GLN A 209 -11.17 27.73 13.06
C GLN A 209 -9.67 27.57 12.80
N ALA A 210 -9.25 26.50 12.11
CA ALA A 210 -7.87 26.27 11.73
C ALA A 210 -7.34 27.38 10.79
N GLN A 211 -8.13 27.79 9.80
CA GLN A 211 -7.79 28.92 8.92
C GLN A 211 -7.56 30.22 9.70
N ARG A 212 -8.46 30.57 10.65
CA ARG A 212 -8.31 31.76 11.51
C ARG A 212 -7.09 31.68 12.42
N ALA A 213 -6.72 30.48 12.84
CA ALA A 213 -5.51 30.22 13.61
C ALA A 213 -4.24 30.15 12.74
N GLY A 214 -4.34 30.38 11.43
CA GLY A 214 -3.20 30.43 10.50
C GLY A 214 -2.73 29.08 9.97
N TYR A 215 -3.46 27.99 10.22
CA TYR A 215 -3.12 26.67 9.71
C TYR A 215 -3.67 26.44 8.30
N PRO A 216 -2.90 25.83 7.40
CA PRO A 216 -3.41 25.24 6.16
C PRO A 216 -4.41 24.12 6.43
N VAL A 217 -5.40 23.98 5.55
CA VAL A 217 -6.48 23.02 5.70
C VAL A 217 -6.49 22.00 4.55
N PHE A 218 -6.64 20.73 4.92
CA PHE A 218 -7.12 19.64 4.06
C PHE A 218 -8.61 19.47 4.32
N CYS A 219 -9.43 20.01 3.41
CA CYS A 219 -10.87 20.01 3.57
C CYS A 219 -11.46 18.91 2.71
N TYR A 220 -12.05 17.89 3.32
CA TYR A 220 -12.43 16.68 2.59
C TYR A 220 -13.93 16.38 2.63
N PHE A 221 -14.43 15.90 1.51
CA PHE A 221 -15.73 15.24 1.41
C PHE A 221 -15.58 13.77 1.78
N GLY A 222 -16.39 13.24 2.70
CA GLY A 222 -16.32 11.87 3.19
C GLY A 222 -16.79 10.81 2.19
N THR A 223 -17.78 11.12 1.35
CA THR A 223 -18.40 10.14 0.43
C THR A 223 -18.81 10.76 -0.90
N ALA A 224 -18.97 9.92 -1.92
CA ALA A 224 -19.44 10.38 -3.23
C ALA A 224 -20.85 11.00 -3.16
N SER A 225 -21.70 10.52 -2.25
CA SER A 225 -23.09 11.01 -2.12
C SER A 225 -23.18 12.45 -1.60
N GLU A 226 -22.18 12.93 -0.86
CA GLU A 226 -22.13 14.32 -0.41
C GLU A 226 -21.32 15.24 -1.33
N THR A 227 -20.66 14.67 -2.34
CA THR A 227 -19.82 15.41 -3.27
C THR A 227 -20.63 15.77 -4.51
N THR A 228 -21.24 16.96 -4.53
CA THR A 228 -21.91 17.51 -5.73
C THR A 228 -21.12 18.70 -6.30
N VAL A 229 -21.38 19.08 -7.54
CA VAL A 229 -20.77 20.26 -8.17
C VAL A 229 -21.01 21.52 -7.32
N GLU A 230 -22.24 21.73 -6.86
CA GLU A 230 -22.61 22.90 -6.04
C GLU A 230 -21.92 22.86 -4.68
N ALA A 231 -21.82 21.68 -4.06
CA ALA A 231 -21.13 21.52 -2.79
C ALA A 231 -19.64 21.80 -2.92
N VAL A 232 -19.00 21.26 -3.95
CA VAL A 232 -17.59 21.48 -4.28
C VAL A 232 -17.31 22.97 -4.52
N GLN A 233 -18.09 23.63 -5.38
CA GLN A 233 -17.92 25.05 -5.68
C GLN A 233 -18.09 25.93 -4.43
N ARG A 234 -19.10 25.64 -3.60
CA ARG A 234 -19.35 26.36 -2.35
C ARG A 234 -18.18 26.23 -1.37
N VAL A 235 -17.67 25.01 -1.18
CA VAL A 235 -16.52 24.78 -0.30
C VAL A 235 -15.27 25.47 -0.87
N ALA A 236 -14.99 25.28 -2.16
CA ALA A 236 -13.82 25.84 -2.81
C ALA A 236 -13.78 27.38 -2.73
N ALA A 237 -14.93 28.06 -2.82
CA ALA A 237 -15.02 29.52 -2.67
C ALA A 237 -14.61 30.03 -1.27
N ALA A 238 -14.63 29.18 -0.24
CA ALA A 238 -14.23 29.52 1.12
C ALA A 238 -12.81 29.04 1.48
N LEU A 239 -12.17 28.27 0.60
CA LEU A 239 -10.79 27.83 0.78
C LEU A 239 -9.83 28.91 0.25
N ARG A 240 -8.64 28.99 0.84
CA ARG A 240 -7.58 29.89 0.39
C ARG A 240 -6.74 29.12 -0.63
N PRO A 241 -6.84 29.39 -1.94
CA PRO A 241 -6.20 28.55 -2.95
C PRO A 241 -4.69 28.46 -2.76
N ALA A 242 -4.06 29.48 -2.16
CA ALA A 242 -2.63 29.55 -1.85
C ALA A 242 -2.19 28.75 -0.60
N GLN A 243 -3.09 28.15 0.18
CA GLN A 243 -2.74 27.47 1.44
C GLN A 243 -3.49 26.16 1.63
N ASP A 244 -4.76 26.11 1.23
CA ASP A 244 -5.65 24.99 1.54
C ASP A 244 -5.75 24.04 0.33
N CYS A 245 -6.19 22.80 0.58
CA CYS A 245 -6.54 21.85 -0.46
C CYS A 245 -7.97 21.33 -0.26
N LEU A 246 -8.62 21.08 -1.39
CA LEU A 246 -9.92 20.42 -1.47
C LEU A 246 -9.69 18.94 -1.75
N VAL A 247 -10.34 18.07 -1.00
CA VAL A 247 -10.13 16.63 -1.13
C VAL A 247 -11.45 15.92 -1.40
N LEU A 248 -11.48 15.14 -2.48
CA LEU A 248 -12.63 14.38 -2.94
C LEU A 248 -12.46 12.90 -2.61
N PRO A 249 -13.55 12.14 -2.41
CA PRO A 249 -13.47 10.68 -2.42
C PRO A 249 -13.01 10.19 -3.81
N ALA A 250 -12.22 9.13 -3.86
CA ALA A 250 -11.74 8.55 -5.11
C ALA A 250 -12.77 7.62 -5.76
N ASP A 251 -13.67 7.04 -4.96
CA ASP A 251 -14.75 6.19 -5.46
C ASP A 251 -15.97 7.02 -5.88
N GLY A 252 -16.68 6.51 -6.88
CA GLY A 252 -17.90 7.12 -7.41
C GLY A 252 -19.18 6.70 -6.66
N PRO A 253 -20.32 7.34 -6.99
CA PRO A 253 -21.62 6.96 -6.43
C PRO A 253 -22.04 5.55 -6.88
N ALA A 254 -22.87 4.89 -6.07
CA ALA A 254 -23.46 3.59 -6.40
C ALA A 254 -22.45 2.49 -6.79
N GLY A 255 -21.23 2.53 -6.25
CA GLY A 255 -20.18 1.55 -6.53
C GLY A 255 -19.45 1.77 -7.86
N ALA A 256 -19.66 2.92 -8.52
CA ALA A 256 -18.82 3.34 -9.63
C ALA A 256 -17.37 3.50 -9.15
N ARG A 257 -16.43 3.15 -10.03
CA ARG A 257 -15.00 3.19 -9.71
C ARG A 257 -14.47 4.60 -9.48
N TYR A 258 -15.00 5.59 -10.19
CA TYR A 258 -14.52 6.97 -10.16
C TYR A 258 -15.69 7.95 -10.01
N LEU A 259 -15.39 9.14 -9.50
CA LEU A 259 -16.32 10.27 -9.54
C LEU A 259 -16.62 10.68 -10.99
N PRO A 260 -17.80 11.27 -11.27
CA PRO A 260 -18.11 11.84 -12.57
C PRO A 260 -17.08 12.87 -13.02
N ASP A 261 -16.65 12.80 -14.29
CA ASP A 261 -15.63 13.70 -14.85
C ASP A 261 -16.01 15.18 -14.72
N GLU A 262 -17.30 15.52 -14.88
CA GLU A 262 -17.81 16.89 -14.73
C GLU A 262 -17.62 17.45 -13.31
N LEU A 263 -17.75 16.60 -12.30
CA LEU A 263 -17.56 16.97 -10.90
C LEU A 263 -16.07 17.21 -10.63
N VAL A 264 -15.21 16.31 -11.11
CA VAL A 264 -13.75 16.46 -10.96
C VAL A 264 -13.28 17.72 -11.69
N ALA A 265 -13.79 17.96 -12.90
CA ALA A 265 -13.49 19.17 -13.67
C ALA A 265 -13.95 20.44 -12.95
N ALA A 266 -15.14 20.44 -12.33
CA ALA A 266 -15.61 21.58 -11.53
C ALA A 266 -14.71 21.84 -10.30
N ALA A 267 -14.24 20.78 -9.64
CA ALA A 267 -13.30 20.91 -8.52
C ALA A 267 -11.97 21.53 -8.98
N VAL A 268 -11.38 20.97 -10.04
CA VAL A 268 -10.08 21.42 -10.57
C VAL A 268 -10.18 22.85 -11.13
N GLY A 269 -11.29 23.18 -11.78
CA GLY A 269 -11.58 24.52 -12.30
C GLY A 269 -11.74 25.60 -11.24
N SER A 270 -11.89 25.25 -9.96
CA SER A 270 -11.97 26.22 -8.85
C SER A 270 -10.65 26.94 -8.57
N GLY A 271 -9.51 26.41 -9.05
CA GLY A 271 -8.18 26.93 -8.76
C GLY A 271 -7.61 26.55 -7.39
N VAL A 272 -8.40 25.91 -6.52
CA VAL A 272 -7.91 25.27 -5.29
C VAL A 272 -7.22 23.94 -5.65
N PRO A 273 -6.06 23.60 -5.07
CA PRO A 273 -5.46 22.28 -5.24
C PRO A 273 -6.44 21.15 -4.88
N VAL A 274 -6.72 20.27 -5.84
CA VAL A 274 -7.65 19.14 -5.67
C VAL A 274 -6.89 17.85 -5.47
N TRP A 275 -7.25 17.11 -4.43
CA TRP A 275 -6.69 15.82 -4.03
C TRP A 275 -7.79 14.76 -3.97
N VAL A 276 -7.42 13.47 -3.98
CA VAL A 276 -8.36 12.34 -3.86
C VAL A 276 -7.95 11.29 -2.83
N PHE A 277 -8.92 10.67 -2.17
CA PHE A 277 -8.71 9.59 -1.18
C PHE A 277 -9.83 8.54 -1.17
N PRO A 278 -9.58 7.33 -0.68
CA PRO A 278 -8.28 6.68 -0.63
C PRO A 278 -7.86 6.24 -2.04
N VAL A 279 -6.56 6.35 -2.34
CA VAL A 279 -5.98 5.81 -3.59
C VAL A 279 -5.26 4.52 -3.26
N HIS A 280 -5.63 3.44 -3.92
CA HIS A 280 -5.05 2.13 -3.71
C HIS A 280 -4.07 1.76 -4.84
N ARG A 281 -4.45 2.08 -6.09
CA ARG A 281 -3.76 1.60 -7.31
C ARG A 281 -3.10 2.73 -8.07
N ARG A 282 -2.11 2.37 -8.89
CA ARG A 282 -1.47 3.29 -9.85
C ARG A 282 -2.41 3.68 -10.97
N SER A 283 -3.27 2.77 -11.43
CA SER A 283 -4.32 3.07 -12.41
C SER A 283 -5.29 4.15 -11.91
N ASP A 284 -5.65 4.11 -10.61
CA ASP A 284 -6.55 5.08 -9.99
C ASP A 284 -5.84 6.45 -9.87
N ALA A 285 -4.58 6.43 -9.46
CA ALA A 285 -3.71 7.61 -9.44
C ALA A 285 -3.55 8.25 -10.83
N ASP A 286 -3.31 7.43 -11.86
CA ASP A 286 -3.14 7.86 -13.24
C ASP A 286 -4.42 8.45 -13.83
N HIS A 287 -5.57 7.84 -13.55
CA HIS A 287 -6.88 8.36 -13.93
C HIS A 287 -7.08 9.78 -13.38
N TYR A 288 -6.98 9.96 -12.05
CA TYR A 288 -7.21 11.27 -11.45
C TYR A 288 -6.15 12.31 -11.84
N ALA A 289 -4.90 11.90 -11.99
CA ALA A 289 -3.85 12.81 -12.46
C ALA A 289 -4.13 13.36 -13.86
N ARG A 290 -4.68 12.54 -14.79
CA ARG A 290 -5.09 13.01 -16.13
C ARG A 290 -6.23 14.04 -16.06
N SER A 291 -7.09 13.94 -15.06
CA SER A 291 -8.18 14.89 -14.81
C SER A 291 -7.72 16.18 -14.10
N GLY A 292 -6.43 16.36 -13.85
CA GLY A 292 -5.86 17.56 -13.23
C GLY A 292 -5.79 17.53 -11.70
N VAL A 293 -6.11 16.40 -11.06
CA VAL A 293 -5.92 16.19 -9.62
C VAL A 293 -4.42 16.15 -9.30
N GLN A 294 -4.01 16.85 -8.25
CA GLN A 294 -2.61 17.07 -7.92
C GLN A 294 -2.11 16.19 -6.77
N GLY A 295 -3.01 15.78 -5.87
CA GLY A 295 -2.66 15.02 -4.67
C GLY A 295 -3.40 13.70 -4.55
N LEU A 296 -2.69 12.70 -4.06
CA LEU A 296 -3.13 11.32 -3.93
C LEU A 296 -2.91 10.87 -2.50
N ILE A 297 -3.98 10.56 -1.77
CA ILE A 297 -3.88 10.03 -0.42
C ILE A 297 -3.85 8.51 -0.52
N ALA A 298 -2.63 7.96 -0.54
CA ALA A 298 -2.38 6.58 -0.91
C ALA A 298 -2.32 5.66 0.31
N SER A 299 -3.16 4.62 0.31
CA SER A 299 -3.16 3.56 1.32
C SER A 299 -2.07 2.52 1.08
N SER A 300 -1.53 2.44 -0.14
CA SER A 300 -0.33 1.68 -0.49
C SER A 300 0.76 2.64 -0.99
N TYR A 301 1.27 3.51 -0.10
CA TYR A 301 2.15 4.64 -0.45
C TYR A 301 3.37 4.19 -1.24
N GLY A 302 4.12 3.20 -0.73
CA GLY A 302 5.37 2.76 -1.35
C GLY A 302 5.17 2.36 -2.81
N TYR A 303 4.05 1.69 -3.09
CA TYR A 303 3.67 1.25 -4.42
C TYR A 303 3.14 2.40 -5.29
N VAL A 304 2.13 3.14 -4.85
CA VAL A 304 1.49 4.22 -5.63
C VAL A 304 2.47 5.36 -5.93
N ALA A 305 3.36 5.70 -5.00
CA ALA A 305 4.38 6.72 -5.19
C ALA A 305 5.57 6.25 -6.04
N GLY A 306 5.65 4.94 -6.35
CA GLY A 306 6.82 4.36 -7.03
C GLY A 306 8.09 4.36 -6.17
N ALA A 307 7.94 4.48 -4.84
CA ALA A 307 9.06 4.50 -3.90
C ALA A 307 9.64 3.10 -3.64
N THR A 308 8.83 2.05 -3.79
CA THR A 308 9.30 0.66 -3.77
C THR A 308 9.56 0.17 -5.18
N ARG A 309 10.76 -0.37 -5.43
CA ARG A 309 11.12 -0.97 -6.72
C ARG A 309 10.43 -2.31 -6.91
N PRO A 310 9.94 -2.64 -8.12
CA PRO A 310 9.44 -3.98 -8.40
C PRO A 310 10.52 -5.04 -8.17
N VAL A 311 10.16 -6.15 -7.55
CA VAL A 311 11.01 -7.32 -7.36
C VAL A 311 10.67 -8.41 -8.39
N THR A 312 11.52 -9.42 -8.50
CA THR A 312 11.36 -10.50 -9.46
C THR A 312 10.94 -11.82 -8.82
N ALA A 313 10.52 -11.82 -7.55
CA ALA A 313 10.01 -12.99 -6.85
C ALA A 313 9.02 -12.60 -5.77
N ASP A 314 8.11 -13.51 -5.40
CA ASP A 314 7.21 -13.25 -4.28
C ASP A 314 7.95 -13.11 -2.94
N ALA A 315 7.30 -12.44 -1.99
CA ALA A 315 7.69 -12.42 -0.59
C ALA A 315 6.70 -13.16 0.33
N TRP A 316 5.90 -14.10 -0.16
CA TRP A 316 4.86 -14.74 0.64
C TRP A 316 5.39 -15.52 1.85
N ARG A 317 6.67 -15.90 1.82
CA ARG A 317 7.41 -16.43 2.99
C ARG A 317 7.49 -15.50 4.17
N SER A 318 7.38 -14.18 3.97
CA SER A 318 7.27 -13.24 5.09
C SER A 318 5.91 -13.31 5.78
N GLN A 319 4.90 -13.95 5.16
CA GLN A 319 3.52 -14.02 5.64
C GLN A 319 2.92 -12.63 5.89
N ALA A 320 3.22 -11.70 4.99
CA ALA A 320 2.71 -10.35 4.99
C ALA A 320 2.37 -9.95 3.56
N VAL A 321 1.33 -9.13 3.40
CA VAL A 321 1.01 -8.48 2.13
C VAL A 321 2.14 -7.51 1.77
N ALA A 322 2.70 -7.65 0.57
CA ALA A 322 3.78 -6.78 0.10
C ALA A 322 3.24 -5.48 -0.54
N PRO A 323 4.05 -4.41 -0.65
CA PRO A 323 3.67 -3.19 -1.36
C PRO A 323 3.11 -3.47 -2.76
N GLY A 324 1.89 -3.01 -3.02
CA GLY A 324 1.18 -3.21 -4.29
C GLY A 324 0.48 -4.55 -4.45
N GLU A 325 0.66 -5.50 -3.52
CA GLU A 325 -0.24 -6.65 -3.45
C GLU A 325 -1.61 -6.23 -2.98
N MET A 326 -2.62 -6.45 -3.81
CA MET A 326 -3.95 -5.91 -3.56
C MET A 326 -5.02 -6.85 -4.04
N SER A 327 -5.99 -7.11 -3.16
CA SER A 327 -7.27 -7.69 -3.54
C SER A 327 -8.20 -6.62 -4.09
N ARG A 328 -9.47 -6.97 -4.31
CA ARG A 328 -10.50 -6.02 -4.74
C ARG A 328 -10.66 -4.88 -3.74
N SER A 329 -10.67 -5.24 -2.45
CA SER A 329 -10.85 -4.32 -1.32
C SER A 329 -9.79 -4.65 -0.25
N PRO A 330 -8.61 -4.00 -0.28
CA PRO A 330 -7.49 -4.31 0.62
C PRO A 330 -7.84 -4.20 2.11
N ALA A 331 -8.76 -3.30 2.48
CA ALA A 331 -9.21 -3.13 3.86
C ALA A 331 -10.17 -4.24 4.33
N SER A 332 -10.68 -5.08 3.43
CA SER A 332 -11.71 -6.07 3.75
C SER A 332 -11.11 -7.41 4.14
N LEU A 333 -11.51 -7.92 5.31
CA LEU A 333 -11.11 -9.25 5.78
C LEU A 333 -11.56 -10.39 4.85
N SER A 334 -12.70 -10.24 4.15
CA SER A 334 -13.20 -11.29 3.26
C SER A 334 -12.38 -11.40 1.98
N TRP A 335 -11.84 -10.29 1.50
CA TRP A 335 -10.97 -10.23 0.31
C TRP A 335 -9.50 -10.40 0.66
N ALA A 336 -9.14 -10.58 1.93
CA ALA A 336 -7.75 -10.70 2.32
C ALA A 336 -7.17 -12.02 1.78
N PRO A 337 -5.96 -11.99 1.20
CA PRO A 337 -5.19 -13.21 1.07
C PRO A 337 -4.82 -13.74 2.46
N THR A 338 -4.61 -15.05 2.58
CA THR A 338 -3.98 -15.64 3.76
C THR A 338 -2.66 -16.28 3.38
N PHE A 339 -1.81 -16.49 4.38
CA PHE A 339 -0.49 -17.09 4.20
C PHE A 339 -0.34 -18.30 5.11
N THR A 340 0.24 -19.38 4.59
CA THR A 340 0.52 -20.56 5.43
C THR A 340 1.85 -20.41 6.17
N ALA A 341 2.07 -21.28 7.17
CA ALA A 341 3.33 -21.36 7.90
C ALA A 341 4.55 -21.55 6.97
N ASP A 342 4.37 -22.26 5.85
CA ASP A 342 5.42 -22.53 4.86
C ASP A 342 5.64 -21.39 3.86
N GLY A 343 4.86 -20.30 3.97
CA GLY A 343 4.99 -19.12 3.12
C GLY A 343 4.24 -19.22 1.81
N GLU A 344 3.09 -19.90 1.79
CA GLU A 344 2.26 -20.06 0.60
C GLU A 344 1.09 -19.07 0.66
N LEU A 345 0.84 -18.38 -0.46
CA LEU A 345 -0.34 -17.54 -0.63
C LEU A 345 -1.57 -18.43 -0.79
N VAL A 346 -2.66 -18.12 -0.10
CA VAL A 346 -3.95 -18.84 -0.19
C VAL A 346 -5.09 -17.87 -0.48
N LEU A 347 -5.92 -18.23 -1.47
CA LEU A 347 -7.10 -17.48 -1.90
C LEU A 347 -8.36 -18.34 -1.71
N ALA A 348 -9.12 -18.05 -0.65
CA ALA A 348 -10.18 -18.91 -0.14
C ALA A 348 -11.61 -18.29 -0.08
N LEU A 349 -11.80 -17.05 -0.55
CA LEU A 349 -13.10 -16.36 -0.55
C LEU A 349 -14.22 -17.17 -1.20
N GLN A 350 -15.28 -17.46 -0.45
CA GLN A 350 -16.43 -18.20 -0.93
C GLN A 350 -17.47 -17.31 -1.64
N GLY A 351 -18.24 -17.90 -2.55
CA GLY A 351 -19.31 -17.26 -3.31
C GLY A 351 -18.87 -16.35 -4.46
N ARG A 352 -17.57 -16.07 -4.63
CA ARG A 352 -17.04 -15.17 -5.67
C ARG A 352 -15.65 -15.59 -6.15
N GLN A 353 -15.25 -15.04 -7.29
CA GLN A 353 -13.87 -15.10 -7.78
C GLN A 353 -12.92 -14.42 -6.80
N HIS A 354 -11.66 -14.88 -6.77
CA HIS A 354 -10.66 -14.32 -5.87
C HIS A 354 -9.31 -14.19 -6.57
N PHE A 355 -8.87 -12.94 -6.75
CA PHE A 355 -7.62 -12.58 -7.39
C PHE A 355 -6.78 -11.71 -6.47
N LEU A 356 -5.47 -11.71 -6.71
CA LEU A 356 -4.50 -10.82 -6.09
C LEU A 356 -3.68 -10.16 -7.19
N THR A 357 -3.68 -8.84 -7.23
CA THR A 357 -2.75 -8.05 -8.04
C THR A 357 -1.35 -8.19 -7.47
N LEU A 358 -0.35 -8.47 -8.30
CA LEU A 358 1.03 -8.67 -7.87
C LEU A 358 1.87 -7.40 -8.00
N GLY A 359 1.39 -6.29 -7.41
CA GLY A 359 2.04 -4.98 -7.55
C GLY A 359 3.50 -4.95 -7.07
N GLN A 360 3.87 -5.81 -6.11
CA GLN A 360 5.27 -5.96 -5.67
C GLN A 360 6.21 -6.36 -6.81
N CYS A 361 5.69 -7.07 -7.81
CA CYS A 361 6.42 -7.52 -8.99
C CYS A 361 6.16 -6.65 -10.23
N CYS A 362 5.36 -5.59 -10.10
CA CYS A 362 4.81 -4.84 -11.24
C CYS A 362 5.09 -3.32 -11.19
N PRO A 363 5.28 -2.66 -12.35
CA PRO A 363 5.36 -3.26 -13.67
C PRO A 363 6.59 -4.16 -13.78
N THR A 364 6.46 -5.28 -14.51
CA THR A 364 7.57 -6.23 -14.68
C THR A 364 8.75 -5.51 -15.30
N THR A 365 9.87 -5.52 -14.60
CA THR A 365 11.12 -4.81 -14.98
C THR A 365 11.95 -5.56 -16.02
N ALA A 366 11.46 -6.70 -16.53
CA ALA A 366 12.14 -7.54 -17.50
C ALA A 366 12.61 -6.67 -18.69
N ALA A 367 13.92 -6.60 -18.86
CA ALA A 367 14.61 -5.70 -19.77
C ALA A 367 14.42 -6.15 -21.21
N GLY A 368 13.27 -5.81 -21.81
CA GLY A 368 13.01 -6.06 -23.23
C GLY A 368 11.57 -6.51 -23.52
N PRO A 369 11.27 -6.87 -24.78
CA PRO A 369 9.95 -7.35 -25.19
C PRO A 369 9.61 -8.75 -24.65
N SER A 370 10.41 -9.30 -23.74
CA SER A 370 10.32 -10.68 -23.29
C SER A 370 10.41 -10.78 -21.77
N CYS A 371 9.62 -11.69 -21.21
CA CYS A 371 9.47 -11.90 -19.78
C CYS A 371 9.08 -13.36 -19.55
N THR A 372 9.72 -14.02 -18.58
CA THR A 372 9.31 -15.35 -18.13
C THR A 372 8.74 -15.28 -16.72
N VAL A 373 7.51 -15.74 -16.52
CA VAL A 373 6.89 -15.88 -15.20
C VAL A 373 6.79 -17.37 -14.86
N GLU A 374 7.32 -17.77 -13.72
CA GLU A 374 7.18 -19.12 -13.18
C GLU A 374 6.42 -19.04 -11.85
N VAL A 375 5.47 -19.95 -11.62
CA VAL A 375 4.74 -20.04 -10.35
C VAL A 375 4.26 -21.47 -10.11
N ASP A 376 4.40 -21.93 -8.87
CA ASP A 376 3.76 -23.16 -8.44
C ASP A 376 2.32 -22.85 -8.02
N ALA A 377 1.36 -23.65 -8.47
CA ALA A 377 -0.05 -23.49 -8.12
C ALA A 377 -0.64 -24.81 -7.59
N SER A 378 -1.67 -24.70 -6.77
CA SER A 378 -2.39 -25.85 -6.22
C SER A 378 -3.85 -25.52 -5.94
N TRP A 379 -4.73 -26.51 -6.11
CA TRP A 379 -6.04 -26.50 -5.48
C TRP A 379 -5.94 -27.22 -4.14
N ARG A 380 -6.11 -26.50 -3.02
CA ARG A 380 -6.29 -27.12 -1.70
C ARG A 380 -7.66 -27.78 -1.58
N VAL A 381 -8.66 -27.15 -2.20
CA VAL A 381 -10.02 -27.68 -2.39
C VAL A 381 -10.34 -27.48 -3.87
N LEU A 382 -10.68 -28.56 -4.57
CA LEU A 382 -11.10 -28.47 -5.96
C LEU A 382 -12.45 -27.75 -6.08
N PRO A 383 -12.67 -26.98 -7.16
CA PRO A 383 -13.96 -26.40 -7.44
C PRO A 383 -15.01 -27.48 -7.81
N HIS A 384 -16.30 -27.21 -7.57
CA HIS A 384 -17.36 -28.12 -8.04
C HIS A 384 -17.56 -28.04 -9.56
N SER A 385 -17.41 -26.85 -10.13
CA SER A 385 -17.59 -26.61 -11.56
C SER A 385 -16.31 -26.96 -12.33
N GLY A 386 -16.43 -27.80 -13.35
CA GLY A 386 -15.32 -28.09 -14.27
C GLY A 386 -14.87 -26.87 -15.10
N ALA A 387 -15.69 -25.82 -15.20
CA ALA A 387 -15.31 -24.59 -15.90
C ALA A 387 -14.40 -23.66 -15.06
N ASP A 388 -14.27 -23.94 -13.77
CA ASP A 388 -13.45 -23.15 -12.86
C ASP A 388 -11.97 -23.50 -13.00
N ASN A 389 -11.12 -22.49 -12.79
CA ASN A 389 -9.71 -22.58 -13.08
C ASN A 389 -8.85 -21.77 -12.12
N LEU A 390 -7.62 -22.25 -11.95
CA LEU A 390 -6.50 -21.42 -11.52
C LEU A 390 -6.14 -20.50 -12.68
N THR A 391 -5.84 -19.25 -12.36
CA THR A 391 -5.56 -18.22 -13.35
C THR A 391 -4.27 -17.50 -13.00
N VAL A 392 -3.43 -17.30 -14.01
CA VAL A 392 -2.39 -16.26 -13.99
C VAL A 392 -2.73 -15.28 -15.12
N ALA A 393 -3.14 -14.07 -14.76
CA ALA A 393 -3.34 -12.99 -15.72
C ALA A 393 -2.03 -12.24 -15.91
N PHE A 394 -1.68 -11.95 -17.16
CA PHE A 394 -0.40 -11.34 -17.53
C PHE A 394 -0.52 -10.49 -18.78
N GLY A 395 0.47 -9.63 -19.04
CA GLY A 395 0.37 -8.66 -20.11
C GLY A 395 -0.65 -7.56 -19.81
N CYS A 396 -1.10 -7.44 -18.55
CA CYS A 396 -2.16 -6.52 -18.16
C CYS A 396 -1.67 -5.07 -18.23
N VAL A 397 -2.48 -4.20 -18.83
CA VAL A 397 -2.10 -2.82 -19.17
C VAL A 397 -1.92 -1.93 -17.94
N ASP A 398 -2.63 -2.23 -16.86
CA ASP A 398 -2.55 -1.57 -15.57
C ASP A 398 -2.82 -2.53 -14.41
N ASP A 399 -2.85 -2.02 -13.17
CA ASP A 399 -3.06 -2.78 -11.94
C ASP A 399 -4.51 -2.84 -11.47
N SER A 400 -5.47 -2.54 -12.36
CA SER A 400 -6.89 -2.70 -12.08
C SER A 400 -7.20 -4.11 -11.58
N TYR A 401 -8.10 -4.24 -10.61
CA TYR A 401 -8.43 -5.55 -10.05
C TYR A 401 -8.97 -6.49 -11.14
N TYR A 402 -8.27 -7.61 -11.37
CA TYR A 402 -8.66 -8.59 -12.38
C TYR A 402 -9.86 -9.42 -11.92
N GLU A 403 -10.93 -9.43 -12.70
CA GLU A 403 -12.14 -10.21 -12.44
C GLU A 403 -12.84 -10.59 -13.75
N HIS A 404 -12.15 -11.40 -14.57
CA HIS A 404 -12.54 -11.66 -15.96
C HIS A 404 -14.01 -12.08 -16.17
N ARG A 405 -14.61 -12.96 -15.35
CA ARG A 405 -16.04 -13.34 -15.53
C ARG A 405 -17.02 -12.18 -15.32
N GLN A 406 -16.58 -11.05 -14.77
CA GLN A 406 -17.34 -9.81 -14.67
C GLN A 406 -16.96 -8.80 -15.77
N GLY A 407 -16.17 -9.23 -16.75
CA GLY A 407 -15.65 -8.39 -17.82
C GLY A 407 -14.55 -7.43 -17.36
N VAL A 408 -13.94 -7.64 -16.19
CA VAL A 408 -12.94 -6.70 -15.67
C VAL A 408 -11.53 -7.22 -15.93
N GLY A 409 -10.74 -6.42 -16.65
CA GLY A 409 -9.32 -6.66 -16.89
C GLY A 409 -9.02 -6.79 -18.37
N ASP A 410 -7.92 -6.17 -18.80
CA ASP A 410 -7.40 -6.28 -20.16
C ASP A 410 -6.03 -6.97 -20.11
N GLY A 411 -5.88 -8.12 -20.77
CA GLY A 411 -4.62 -8.85 -20.81
C GLY A 411 -4.72 -10.24 -21.44
N TYR A 412 -3.73 -11.07 -21.19
CA TYR A 412 -3.82 -12.51 -21.38
C TYR A 412 -4.13 -13.17 -20.05
N HIS A 413 -4.71 -14.36 -20.10
CA HIS A 413 -4.73 -15.22 -18.92
C HIS A 413 -4.47 -16.67 -19.29
N ALA A 414 -3.49 -17.22 -18.58
CA ALA A 414 -3.19 -18.64 -18.52
C ALA A 414 -4.18 -19.28 -17.55
N ILE A 415 -4.89 -20.30 -17.98
CA ILE A 415 -5.83 -21.02 -17.12
C ILE A 415 -5.44 -22.49 -17.01
N LEU A 416 -5.64 -23.05 -15.82
CA LEU A 416 -5.52 -24.48 -15.56
C LEU A 416 -6.77 -24.94 -14.80
N ARG A 417 -7.55 -25.82 -15.44
CA ARG A 417 -8.76 -26.40 -14.86
C ARG A 417 -8.44 -27.62 -14.00
N ALA A 418 -9.39 -28.00 -13.14
CA ALA A 418 -9.26 -29.13 -12.23
C ALA A 418 -9.03 -30.48 -12.96
N ASP A 419 -9.59 -30.65 -14.15
CA ASP A 419 -9.42 -31.83 -15.00
C ASP A 419 -8.06 -31.88 -15.73
N GLY A 420 -7.23 -30.84 -15.59
CA GLY A 420 -5.93 -30.74 -16.23
C GLY A 420 -5.95 -30.02 -17.59
N GLU A 421 -7.07 -29.45 -18.04
CA GLU A 421 -7.08 -28.62 -19.25
C GLU A 421 -6.26 -27.34 -19.04
N LEU A 422 -5.17 -27.21 -19.81
CA LEU A 422 -4.31 -26.02 -19.89
C LEU A 422 -4.73 -25.14 -21.07
N GLY A 423 -5.05 -23.89 -20.80
CA GLY A 423 -5.54 -22.96 -21.82
C GLY A 423 -4.87 -21.59 -21.80
N LEU A 424 -4.86 -20.94 -22.96
CA LEU A 424 -4.32 -19.60 -23.17
C LEU A 424 -5.32 -18.74 -23.92
N TYR A 425 -5.68 -17.61 -23.32
CA TYR A 425 -6.76 -16.75 -23.75
C TYR A 425 -6.33 -15.29 -23.77
N ARG A 426 -6.96 -14.52 -24.68
CA ARG A 426 -6.96 -13.06 -24.68
C ARG A 426 -8.25 -12.58 -24.02
N HIS A 427 -8.13 -11.67 -23.06
CA HIS A 427 -9.26 -11.10 -22.34
C HIS A 427 -9.34 -9.58 -22.55
N VAL A 428 -10.44 -9.10 -23.12
CA VAL A 428 -10.66 -7.67 -23.39
C VAL A 428 -11.59 -7.11 -22.32
N ASP A 429 -11.27 -5.93 -21.80
CA ASP A 429 -12.11 -5.26 -20.80
C ASP A 429 -13.54 -5.02 -21.35
N GLY A 430 -14.53 -5.20 -20.48
CA GLY A 430 -15.95 -5.22 -20.82
C GLY A 430 -16.48 -6.56 -21.34
N GLN A 431 -15.64 -7.55 -21.64
CA GLN A 431 -16.08 -8.87 -22.12
C GLN A 431 -15.86 -9.94 -21.06
N ALA A 432 -16.91 -10.66 -20.66
CA ALA A 432 -16.80 -11.67 -19.59
C ALA A 432 -16.09 -12.97 -20.03
N ALA A 433 -16.10 -13.28 -21.33
CA ALA A 433 -15.50 -14.47 -21.89
C ALA A 433 -14.17 -14.12 -22.56
N GLY A 434 -13.10 -14.82 -22.17
CA GLY A 434 -11.83 -14.77 -22.88
C GLY A 434 -11.95 -15.43 -24.25
N ARG A 435 -11.27 -14.88 -25.25
CA ARG A 435 -11.11 -15.49 -26.58
C ARG A 435 -9.92 -16.47 -26.53
N PRO A 436 -10.11 -17.77 -26.81
CA PRO A 436 -8.99 -18.71 -26.89
C PRO A 436 -8.04 -18.29 -28.01
N LEU A 437 -6.74 -18.35 -27.75
CA LEU A 437 -5.70 -18.02 -28.73
C LEU A 437 -5.16 -19.25 -29.47
N ALA A 438 -5.32 -20.43 -28.87
CA ALA A 438 -4.97 -21.71 -29.44
C ALA A 438 -5.88 -22.81 -28.81
N PRO A 439 -5.98 -24.01 -29.41
CA PRO A 439 -6.63 -25.14 -28.78
C PRO A 439 -6.00 -25.44 -27.41
N ALA A 440 -6.84 -25.72 -26.41
CA ALA A 440 -6.38 -26.12 -25.09
C ALA A 440 -5.68 -27.49 -25.14
N VAL A 441 -4.79 -27.74 -24.19
CA VAL A 441 -4.00 -28.97 -24.10
C VAL A 441 -4.42 -29.74 -22.86
N ALA A 442 -4.71 -31.04 -23.03
CA ALA A 442 -5.00 -31.93 -21.92
C ALA A 442 -3.70 -32.30 -21.19
N THR A 443 -3.71 -32.18 -19.86
CA THR A 443 -2.65 -32.66 -18.96
C THR A 443 -3.28 -33.54 -17.87
N PRO A 444 -2.50 -34.28 -17.05
CA PRO A 444 -3.08 -35.09 -15.98
C PRO A 444 -3.97 -34.26 -15.03
N PRO A 445 -5.11 -34.78 -14.53
CA PRO A 445 -5.97 -34.04 -13.61
C PRO A 445 -5.23 -33.55 -12.35
N LEU A 446 -5.70 -32.43 -11.80
CA LEU A 446 -5.15 -31.86 -10.57
C LEU A 446 -5.68 -32.64 -9.37
N VAL A 447 -4.78 -32.94 -8.43
CA VAL A 447 -5.12 -33.59 -7.17
C VAL A 447 -5.19 -32.54 -6.06
N PRO A 448 -6.19 -32.57 -5.17
CA PRO A 448 -6.24 -31.66 -4.03
C PRO A 448 -4.93 -31.68 -3.23
N GLY A 449 -4.33 -30.51 -2.98
CA GLY A 449 -3.06 -30.33 -2.29
C GLY A 449 -1.82 -30.69 -3.13
N GLY A 450 -1.99 -31.20 -4.35
CA GLY A 450 -0.91 -31.42 -5.30
C GLY A 450 -0.42 -30.11 -5.91
N TRP A 451 0.90 -29.97 -6.05
CA TRP A 451 1.53 -28.81 -6.66
C TRP A 451 1.84 -29.08 -8.13
N VAL A 452 1.55 -28.09 -8.97
CA VAL A 452 1.89 -28.07 -10.40
C VAL A 452 2.72 -26.82 -10.70
N GLN A 453 3.51 -26.87 -11.77
CA GLN A 453 4.40 -25.78 -12.14
C GLN A 453 3.92 -25.12 -13.44
N LEU A 454 3.57 -23.84 -13.36
CA LEU A 454 3.21 -23.05 -14.52
C LEU A 454 4.37 -22.16 -14.92
N ARG A 455 4.69 -22.15 -16.22
CA ARG A 455 5.64 -21.22 -16.85
C ARG A 455 4.93 -20.45 -17.95
N ILE A 456 5.06 -19.13 -17.94
CA ILE A 456 4.53 -18.22 -18.95
C ILE A 456 5.71 -17.51 -19.58
N GLU A 457 5.83 -17.62 -20.90
CA GLU A 457 6.88 -16.98 -21.68
C GLU A 457 6.22 -15.98 -22.61
N VAL A 458 6.46 -14.69 -22.36
CA VAL A 458 6.13 -13.61 -23.28
C VAL A 458 7.38 -13.35 -24.10
N THR A 459 7.27 -13.42 -25.43
CA THR A 459 8.36 -13.10 -26.35
C THR A 459 7.96 -11.97 -27.29
N ALA A 460 8.92 -11.50 -28.10
CA ALA A 460 8.64 -10.54 -29.16
C ALA A 460 7.59 -11.05 -30.15
N ASP A 461 7.53 -12.36 -30.39
CA ASP A 461 6.72 -12.97 -31.44
C ASP A 461 5.41 -13.59 -30.93
N GLY A 462 5.24 -13.73 -29.62
CA GLY A 462 4.04 -14.36 -29.09
C GLY A 462 4.09 -14.63 -27.60
N VAL A 463 3.22 -15.56 -27.20
CA VAL A 463 3.03 -15.98 -25.82
C VAL A 463 2.94 -17.51 -25.75
N ARG A 464 3.56 -18.09 -24.73
CA ARG A 464 3.49 -19.53 -24.43
C ARG A 464 3.18 -19.73 -22.96
N VAL A 465 2.34 -20.71 -22.67
CA VAL A 465 2.04 -21.19 -21.32
C VAL A 465 2.36 -22.67 -21.27
N SER A 466 3.11 -23.10 -20.26
CA SER A 466 3.54 -24.47 -20.07
C SER A 466 3.17 -24.95 -18.67
N ARG A 467 2.71 -26.19 -18.57
CA ARG A 467 2.70 -26.96 -17.33
C ARG A 467 3.95 -27.84 -17.31
N THR A 468 5.01 -27.38 -16.66
CA THR A 468 6.35 -27.96 -16.81
C THR A 468 6.50 -29.30 -16.11
N ASP A 469 5.72 -29.59 -15.07
CA ASP A 469 5.66 -30.91 -14.42
C ASP A 469 5.01 -32.00 -15.28
N ALA A 470 4.33 -31.61 -16.38
CA ALA A 470 3.63 -32.51 -17.29
C ALA A 470 4.12 -32.43 -18.74
N ASP A 471 5.21 -31.69 -19.00
CA ASP A 471 5.79 -31.46 -20.34
C ASP A 471 4.75 -31.06 -21.41
N ALA A 472 3.82 -30.18 -21.03
CA ALA A 472 2.73 -29.74 -21.89
C ALA A 472 2.74 -28.22 -22.04
N SER A 473 2.47 -27.71 -23.25
CA SER A 473 2.41 -26.27 -23.50
C SER A 473 1.41 -25.89 -24.58
N VAL A 474 0.87 -24.68 -24.45
CA VAL A 474 0.01 -24.00 -25.43
C VAL A 474 0.66 -22.67 -25.80
N SER A 475 0.72 -22.34 -27.08
CA SER A 475 1.38 -21.13 -27.58
C SER A 475 0.60 -20.47 -28.68
N ALA A 476 0.67 -19.15 -28.76
CA ALA A 476 0.05 -18.36 -29.82
C ALA A 476 0.95 -17.20 -30.26
N PRO A 477 1.04 -16.91 -31.57
CA PRO A 477 1.78 -15.75 -32.10
C PRO A 477 0.96 -14.46 -31.93
N ASP A 478 0.54 -14.15 -30.70
CA ASP A 478 -0.25 -12.97 -30.37
C ASP A 478 0.60 -11.93 -29.64
N THR A 479 0.63 -10.73 -30.21
CA THR A 479 1.40 -9.57 -29.70
C THR A 479 0.51 -8.40 -29.28
N SER A 480 -0.82 -8.62 -29.21
CA SER A 480 -1.81 -7.54 -29.05
C SER A 480 -1.75 -6.78 -27.73
N VAL A 481 -1.23 -7.39 -26.65
CA VAL A 481 -1.00 -6.70 -25.37
C VAL A 481 0.34 -7.07 -24.75
N ARG A 482 0.98 -6.09 -24.10
CA ARG A 482 2.32 -6.20 -23.49
C ARG A 482 2.44 -5.39 -22.20
N GLY A 483 1.32 -5.21 -21.49
CA GLY A 483 1.32 -4.49 -20.23
C GLY A 483 2.15 -5.21 -19.16
N GLY A 484 2.72 -4.44 -18.24
CA GLY A 484 3.66 -4.94 -17.24
C GLY A 484 3.02 -5.52 -15.98
N TYR A 485 1.70 -5.72 -15.95
CA TYR A 485 0.99 -6.12 -14.73
C TYR A 485 0.58 -7.58 -14.75
N LEU A 486 0.60 -8.18 -13.56
CA LEU A 486 0.34 -9.59 -13.31
C LEU A 486 -0.68 -9.75 -12.18
N HIS A 487 -1.52 -10.78 -12.29
CA HIS A 487 -2.42 -11.21 -11.23
C HIS A 487 -2.38 -12.74 -11.13
N VAL A 488 -2.53 -13.25 -9.91
CA VAL A 488 -2.81 -14.66 -9.66
C VAL A 488 -4.19 -14.79 -9.04
N GLY A 489 -4.87 -15.89 -9.30
CA GLY A 489 -6.18 -16.07 -8.71
C GLY A 489 -6.91 -17.29 -9.19
N ARG A 490 -8.22 -17.26 -8.94
CA ARG A 490 -9.15 -18.29 -9.35
C ARG A 490 -10.47 -17.72 -9.80
N SER A 491 -11.03 -18.38 -10.81
CA SER A 491 -12.37 -18.09 -11.32
C SER A 491 -13.48 -18.78 -10.50
N SER A 492 -13.10 -19.76 -9.67
CA SER A 492 -14.03 -20.50 -8.82
C SER A 492 -14.68 -19.64 -7.74
N THR A 493 -15.87 -20.03 -7.30
CA THR A 493 -16.60 -19.48 -6.16
C THR A 493 -16.48 -20.31 -4.88
N ASP A 494 -15.94 -21.53 -4.94
CA ASP A 494 -15.93 -22.49 -3.83
C ASP A 494 -14.57 -23.14 -3.58
N GLY A 495 -13.77 -23.32 -4.63
CA GLY A 495 -12.41 -23.85 -4.55
C GLY A 495 -11.48 -22.99 -3.71
N VAL A 496 -10.40 -23.60 -3.23
CA VAL A 496 -9.35 -22.91 -2.46
C VAL A 496 -8.04 -23.06 -3.21
N ALA A 497 -7.53 -21.94 -3.74
CA ALA A 497 -6.29 -21.91 -4.51
C ALA A 497 -5.11 -21.55 -3.61
N ALA A 498 -3.94 -22.11 -3.89
CA ALA A 498 -2.68 -21.76 -3.27
C ALA A 498 -1.58 -21.54 -4.31
N PHE A 499 -0.66 -20.63 -4.00
CA PHE A 499 0.46 -20.26 -4.87
C PHE A 499 1.75 -20.16 -4.06
N ARG A 500 2.89 -20.51 -4.69
CA ARG A 500 4.22 -20.32 -4.11
C ARG A 500 5.30 -20.22 -5.18
N ASN A 501 6.51 -19.81 -4.76
CA ASN A 501 7.70 -19.80 -5.59
C ASN A 501 7.54 -19.01 -6.90
N LEU A 502 6.80 -17.89 -6.85
CA LEU A 502 6.64 -17.03 -8.01
C LEU A 502 7.96 -16.35 -8.33
N ARG A 503 8.37 -16.39 -9.60
CA ARG A 503 9.61 -15.79 -10.12
C ARG A 503 9.38 -15.16 -11.48
N ILE A 504 10.08 -14.07 -11.74
CA ILE A 504 10.06 -13.33 -12.99
C ILE A 504 11.50 -13.20 -13.50
N ARG A 505 11.73 -13.45 -14.79
CA ARG A 505 13.05 -13.36 -15.43
C ARG A 505 13.00 -12.58 -16.73
#